data_AF-A0A924Z3W3-F1
#
_entry.id   AF-A0A924Z3W3-F1
#
_cell.length_a   1.000
_cell.length_b   1.000
_cell.length_c   1.000
_cell.angle_alpha   90.00
_cell.angle_beta   90.00
_cell.angle_gamma   90.00
#
_symmetry.space_group_name_H-M   'P 1'
#
loop_
_entity.id
_entity.type
_entity.pdbx_description
1 polymer ?
#
loop_
_entity_poly.entity_id
_entity_poly.type
_entity_poly.pdbx_seq_one_letter_code
_entity_poly.pdbx_strand_id
1 'polypeptide(L)'
;MTFKEVVDVLNALLTPVIAGTTVYIAWQQYQVSRLTLKKDLYEKRLRVYQAFMSYLGEIVRDGKVNRNRATQFYAEASEGEFLFDSEVVEKADELYKQSIQLWRLCNQLYPSDGSPGLPVGDERSRIVGEESKLLEWLSNQDSDIRELFRRQMSIQERRFPSLVKSKGSKRKKA
;
A
#
# COMPACT_ATOMS: atom_id res chain seq x y z
N MET A 1 54.16 -32.04 20.77
CA MET A 1 53.20 -31.10 21.36
C MET A 1 52.68 -31.71 22.64
N THR A 2 52.93 -31.04 23.77
CA THR A 2 52.35 -31.45 25.05
C THR A 2 50.87 -31.03 25.08
N PHE A 3 50.04 -31.73 25.85
CA PHE A 3 48.61 -31.44 25.97
C PHE A 3 48.32 -29.97 26.36
N LYS A 4 49.20 -29.37 27.17
CA LYS A 4 49.13 -27.95 27.55
C LYS A 4 49.33 -26.99 26.37
N GLU A 5 50.31 -27.25 25.51
CA GLU A 5 50.56 -26.39 24.34
C GLU A 5 49.38 -26.38 23.37
N VAL A 6 48.69 -27.51 23.20
CA VAL A 6 47.50 -27.59 22.36
C VAL A 6 46.35 -26.77 22.95
N VAL A 7 46.16 -26.83 24.27
CA VAL A 7 45.13 -26.06 24.98
C VAL A 7 45.41 -24.55 24.91
N ASP A 8 46.66 -24.14 25.06
CA ASP A 8 47.04 -22.72 24.99
C ASP A 8 46.86 -22.14 23.58
N VAL A 9 47.19 -22.92 22.53
CA VAL A 9 46.95 -22.51 21.14
C VAL A 9 45.44 -22.39 20.84
N LEU A 10 44.62 -23.31 21.34
CA LEU A 10 43.15 -23.24 21.18
C LEU A 10 42.55 -22.03 21.91
N ASN A 11 43.01 -21.73 23.13
CA ASN A 11 42.58 -20.54 23.87
C ASN A 11 43.00 -19.24 23.16
N ALA A 12 44.19 -19.19 22.58
CA ALA A 12 44.65 -18.03 21.82
C ALA A 12 43.87 -17.81 20.51
N LEU A 13 43.38 -18.88 19.88
CA LEU A 13 42.54 -18.83 18.67
C LEU A 13 41.08 -18.47 18.95
N LEU A 14 40.62 -18.60 20.19
CA LEU A 14 39.23 -18.37 20.57
C LEU A 14 38.80 -16.91 20.35
N THR A 15 39.65 -15.95 20.75
CA THR A 15 39.40 -14.52 20.58
C THR A 15 39.29 -14.08 19.11
N PRO A 16 40.25 -14.39 18.21
CA PRO A 16 40.12 -14.03 16.79
C PRO A 16 38.98 -14.76 16.08
N VAL A 17 38.65 -15.99 16.49
CA VAL A 17 37.47 -16.70 15.96
C VAL A 17 36.19 -15.96 16.34
N ILE A 18 36.00 -15.63 17.63
CA ILE A 18 34.85 -14.86 18.09
C ILE A 18 34.78 -13.50 17.39
N ALA A 19 35.91 -12.80 17.26
CA ALA A 19 35.97 -11.51 16.56
C ALA A 19 35.54 -11.66 15.09
N GLY A 20 36.07 -12.67 14.38
CA GLY A 20 35.71 -12.97 13.00
C GLY A 20 34.22 -13.30 12.83
N THR A 21 33.66 -14.15 13.71
CA THR A 21 32.23 -14.49 13.68
C THR A 21 31.36 -13.28 13.98
N THR A 22 31.77 -12.42 14.92
CA THR A 22 30.99 -11.22 15.28
C THR A 22 30.95 -10.22 14.13
N VAL A 23 32.09 -9.99 13.47
CA VAL A 23 32.15 -9.13 12.27
C VAL A 23 31.29 -9.69 11.14
N TYR A 24 31.32 -11.01 10.93
CA TYR A 24 30.49 -11.67 9.92
C TYR A 24 29.00 -11.52 10.21
N ILE A 25 28.57 -11.76 11.46
CA ILE A 25 27.18 -11.59 11.89
C ILE A 25 26.74 -10.14 11.73
N ALA A 26 27.55 -9.16 12.14
CA ALA A 26 27.24 -7.75 12.00
C ALA A 26 27.06 -7.35 10.52
N TRP A 27 27.91 -7.86 9.62
CA TRP A 27 27.77 -7.65 8.18
C TRP A 27 26.47 -8.27 7.64
N GLN A 28 26.13 -9.48 8.08
CA GLN A 28 24.88 -10.13 7.70
C GLN A 28 23.65 -9.36 8.21
N GLN A 29 23.68 -8.90 9.47
CA GLN A 29 22.61 -8.07 10.05
C GLN A 29 22.42 -6.77 9.28
N TYR A 30 23.51 -6.11 8.86
CA TYR A 30 23.42 -4.91 8.02
C TYR A 30 22.69 -5.18 6.70
N GLN A 31 22.97 -6.30 6.03
CA GLN A 31 22.26 -6.67 4.80
C GLN A 31 20.78 -6.97 5.04
N VAL A 32 20.46 -7.69 6.13
CA VAL A 32 19.07 -8.01 6.50
C VAL A 32 18.27 -6.74 6.79
N SER A 33 18.80 -5.82 7.61
CA SER A 33 18.13 -4.56 7.94
C SER A 33 17.78 -3.73 6.70
N ARG A 34 18.63 -3.77 5.66
CA ARG A 34 18.34 -3.09 4.38
C ARG A 34 17.21 -3.75 3.59
N LEU A 35 17.11 -5.08 3.64
CA LEU A 35 16.01 -5.81 2.99
C LEU A 35 14.69 -5.58 3.73
N THR A 36 14.72 -5.58 5.07
CA THR A 36 13.55 -5.28 5.90
C THR A 36 12.97 -3.91 5.58
N LEU A 37 13.80 -2.86 5.47
CA LEU A 37 13.31 -1.52 5.15
C LEU A 37 12.57 -1.44 3.80
N LYS A 38 13.02 -2.19 2.79
CA LYS A 38 12.33 -2.27 1.49
C LYS A 38 11.00 -3.00 1.60
N LYS A 39 10.98 -4.11 2.34
CA LYS A 39 9.78 -4.89 2.60
C LYS A 39 8.73 -4.04 3.33
N ASP A 40 9.13 -3.35 4.39
CA ASP A 40 8.23 -2.52 5.20
C ASP A 40 7.59 -1.39 4.37
N LEU A 41 8.37 -0.77 3.48
CA LEU A 41 7.87 0.26 2.57
C LEU A 41 6.89 -0.32 1.54
N TYR A 42 7.18 -1.51 0.99
CA TYR A 42 6.26 -2.19 0.09
C TYR A 42 4.95 -2.57 0.81
N GLU A 43 5.01 -3.12 2.03
CA GLU A 43 3.84 -3.48 2.82
C GLU A 43 2.98 -2.26 3.15
N LYS A 44 3.59 -1.13 3.53
CA LYS A 44 2.88 0.14 3.74
C LYS A 44 2.14 0.59 2.48
N ARG A 45 2.79 0.52 1.32
CA ARG A 45 2.16 0.86 0.04
C ARG A 45 1.04 -0.09 -0.36
N LEU A 46 1.24 -1.39 -0.12
CA LEU A 46 0.24 -2.41 -0.40
C LEU A 46 -1.01 -2.19 0.45
N ARG A 47 -0.87 -1.76 1.71
CA ARG A 47 -2.01 -1.43 2.58
C ARG A 47 -2.88 -0.31 2.00
N VAL A 48 -2.27 0.76 1.50
CA VAL A 48 -3.03 1.84 0.85
C VAL A 48 -3.77 1.31 -0.38
N TYR A 49 -3.09 0.56 -1.25
CA TYR A 49 -3.76 -0.08 -2.41
C TYR A 49 -4.94 -0.96 -1.97
N GLN A 50 -4.75 -1.79 -0.95
CA GLN A 50 -5.81 -2.65 -0.41
C GLN A 50 -7.00 -1.84 0.12
N ALA A 51 -6.78 -0.66 0.71
CA ALA A 51 -7.87 0.21 1.15
C ALA A 51 -8.76 0.66 -0.02
N PHE A 52 -8.17 1.06 -1.15
CA PHE A 52 -8.92 1.39 -2.37
C PHE A 52 -9.71 0.20 -2.91
N MET A 53 -9.05 -0.96 -3.05
CA MET A 53 -9.69 -2.14 -3.63
C MET A 53 -10.79 -2.71 -2.74
N SER A 54 -10.57 -2.71 -1.42
CA SER A 54 -11.59 -3.13 -0.45
C SER A 54 -12.80 -2.21 -0.52
N TYR A 55 -12.56 -0.89 -0.54
CA TYR A 55 -13.62 0.08 -0.56
C TYR A 55 -14.47 0.00 -1.84
N LEU A 56 -13.84 -0.10 -3.01
CA LEU A 56 -14.57 -0.33 -4.26
C LEU A 56 -15.31 -1.66 -4.28
N GLY A 57 -14.70 -2.73 -3.78
CA GLY A 57 -15.34 -4.04 -3.68
C GLY A 57 -16.59 -4.02 -2.82
N GLU A 58 -16.60 -3.23 -1.74
CA GLU A 58 -17.77 -3.02 -0.90
C GLU A 58 -18.90 -2.28 -1.66
N ILE A 59 -18.56 -1.23 -2.42
CA ILE A 59 -19.54 -0.47 -3.22
C ILE A 59 -20.18 -1.36 -4.30
N VAL A 60 -19.36 -2.11 -5.05
CA VAL A 60 -19.84 -2.98 -6.12
C VAL A 60 -20.72 -4.10 -5.56
N ARG A 61 -20.36 -4.67 -4.40
CA ARG A 61 -21.13 -5.72 -3.75
C ARG A 61 -22.48 -5.22 -3.24
N ASP A 62 -22.49 -4.06 -2.58
CA ASP A 62 -23.68 -3.59 -1.85
C ASP A 62 -24.56 -2.67 -2.70
N GLY A 63 -24.04 -2.17 -3.84
CA GLY A 63 -24.74 -1.24 -4.74
C GLY A 63 -25.02 0.12 -4.13
N LYS A 64 -24.41 0.43 -2.98
CA LYS A 64 -24.64 1.66 -2.22
C LYS A 64 -23.40 2.04 -1.42
N VAL A 65 -23.32 3.31 -1.03
CA VAL A 65 -22.24 3.82 -0.18
C VAL A 65 -22.72 3.99 1.26
N ASN A 66 -21.90 3.58 2.21
CA ASN A 66 -22.04 3.94 3.61
C ASN A 66 -21.13 5.14 3.93
N ARG A 67 -21.70 6.24 4.45
CA ARG A 67 -20.96 7.46 4.79
C ARG A 67 -19.80 7.20 5.77
N ASN A 68 -20.00 6.40 6.81
CA ASN A 68 -18.94 6.12 7.79
C ASN A 68 -17.79 5.38 7.14
N ARG A 69 -18.10 4.44 6.26
CA ARG A 69 -17.09 3.68 5.52
C ARG A 69 -16.33 4.56 4.53
N ALA A 70 -17.01 5.48 3.83
CA ALA A 70 -16.37 6.44 2.94
C ALA A 70 -15.37 7.33 3.69
N THR A 71 -15.75 7.84 4.87
CA THR A 71 -14.84 8.62 5.73
C THR A 71 -13.66 7.78 6.20
N GLN A 72 -13.90 6.52 6.59
CA GLN A 72 -12.84 5.61 7.00
C GLN A 72 -11.87 5.32 5.86
N PHE A 73 -12.37 5.05 4.65
CA PHE A 73 -11.55 4.88 3.45
C PHE A 73 -10.67 6.12 3.21
N TYR A 74 -11.24 7.32 3.30
CA TYR A 74 -10.48 8.55 3.08
C TYR A 74 -9.36 8.73 4.11
N ALA A 75 -9.63 8.40 5.38
CA ALA A 75 -8.60 8.38 6.43
C ALA A 75 -7.50 7.34 6.14
N GLU A 76 -7.88 6.12 5.78
CA GLU A 76 -6.94 5.03 5.40
C GLU A 76 -6.08 5.42 4.18
N ALA A 77 -6.67 6.10 3.20
CA ALA A 77 -5.99 6.54 1.99
C ALA A 77 -5.08 7.76 2.24
N SER A 78 -5.34 8.57 3.27
CA SER A 78 -4.53 9.75 3.60
C SER A 78 -3.09 9.41 4.01
N GLU A 79 -2.85 8.21 4.56
CA GLU A 79 -1.47 7.71 4.78
C GLU A 79 -0.67 7.64 3.46
N GLY A 80 -1.36 7.56 2.32
CA GLY A 80 -0.78 7.58 0.99
C GLY A 80 -0.01 8.85 0.66
N GLU A 81 -0.33 9.99 1.29
CA GLU A 81 0.37 11.27 1.08
C GLU A 81 1.88 11.18 1.35
N PHE A 82 2.28 10.34 2.30
CA PHE A 82 3.69 10.14 2.66
C PHE A 82 4.38 9.06 1.83
N LEU A 83 3.61 8.24 1.10
CA LEU A 83 4.09 7.02 0.45
C LEU A 83 4.11 7.11 -1.07
N PHE A 84 3.30 7.99 -1.65
CA PHE A 84 3.04 8.14 -3.08
C PHE A 84 3.06 9.60 -3.52
N ASP A 85 3.00 9.83 -4.82
CA ASP A 85 2.82 11.17 -5.39
C ASP A 85 1.36 11.65 -5.21
N SER A 86 1.13 12.95 -5.44
CA SER A 86 -0.17 13.61 -5.19
C SER A 86 -1.34 12.97 -5.94
N GLU A 87 -1.09 12.34 -7.09
CA GLU A 87 -2.09 11.65 -7.91
C GLU A 87 -2.90 10.61 -7.10
N VAL A 88 -2.28 9.90 -6.16
CA VAL A 88 -3.00 8.92 -5.32
C VAL A 88 -3.92 9.60 -4.32
N VAL A 89 -3.47 10.72 -3.74
CA VAL A 89 -4.25 11.53 -2.80
C VAL A 89 -5.43 12.18 -3.52
N GLU A 90 -5.19 12.74 -4.70
CA GLU A 90 -6.22 13.33 -5.57
C GLU A 90 -7.26 12.27 -5.96
N LYS A 91 -6.82 11.04 -6.28
CA LYS A 91 -7.76 9.95 -6.58
C LYS A 91 -8.58 9.53 -5.37
N ALA A 92 -7.99 9.50 -4.17
CA ALA A 92 -8.73 9.22 -2.94
C ALA A 92 -9.81 10.28 -2.66
N ASP A 93 -9.47 11.55 -2.82
CA ASP A 93 -10.38 12.68 -2.64
C ASP A 93 -11.52 12.66 -3.67
N GLU A 94 -11.22 12.35 -4.94
CA GLU A 94 -12.22 12.17 -5.98
C GLU A 94 -13.21 11.06 -5.61
N LEU A 95 -12.72 9.87 -5.27
CA LEU A 95 -13.55 8.74 -4.85
C LEU A 95 -14.40 9.08 -3.64
N TYR A 96 -13.83 9.76 -2.65
CA TYR A 96 -14.55 10.19 -1.45
C TYR A 96 -15.69 11.16 -1.79
N LYS A 97 -15.42 12.20 -2.60
CA LYS A 97 -16.44 13.18 -3.01
C LYS A 97 -17.59 12.52 -3.77
N GLN A 98 -17.29 11.68 -4.75
CA GLN A 98 -18.31 10.95 -5.52
C GLN A 98 -19.10 9.99 -4.62
N SER A 99 -18.44 9.33 -3.67
CA SER A 99 -19.08 8.47 -2.69
C SER A 99 -20.05 9.21 -1.78
N ILE A 100 -19.67 10.39 -1.27
CA ILE A 100 -20.54 11.23 -0.44
C ILE A 100 -21.73 11.74 -1.25
N GLN A 101 -21.53 12.08 -2.52
CA GLN A 101 -22.61 12.47 -3.42
C GLN A 101 -23.60 11.31 -3.64
N LEU A 102 -23.10 10.11 -3.94
CA LEU A 102 -23.93 8.92 -4.07
C LEU A 102 -24.73 8.64 -2.79
N TRP A 103 -24.06 8.66 -1.62
CA TRP A 103 -24.72 8.50 -0.33
C TRP A 103 -25.84 9.53 -0.13
N ARG A 104 -25.61 10.80 -0.49
CA ARG A 104 -26.62 11.86 -0.39
C ARG A 104 -27.84 11.56 -1.25
N LEU A 105 -27.65 11.14 -2.51
CA LEU A 105 -28.75 10.79 -3.41
C LEU A 105 -29.53 9.58 -2.87
N CYS A 106 -28.84 8.52 -2.46
CA CYS A 106 -29.47 7.35 -1.84
C CYS A 106 -30.29 7.76 -0.60
N ASN A 107 -29.77 8.67 0.23
CA ASN A 107 -30.46 9.15 1.43
C ASN A 107 -31.65 10.08 1.13
N GLN A 108 -31.75 10.68 -0.06
CA GLN A 108 -32.96 11.39 -0.49
C GLN A 108 -34.06 10.41 -0.95
N LEU A 109 -33.66 9.31 -1.59
CA LEU A 109 -34.58 8.26 -2.03
C LEU A 109 -35.07 7.39 -0.87
N TYR A 110 -34.15 7.06 0.05
CA TYR A 110 -34.34 6.19 1.20
C TYR A 110 -33.60 6.76 2.41
N PRO A 111 -34.20 7.74 3.12
CA PRO A 111 -33.61 8.36 4.29
C PRO A 111 -33.26 7.36 5.40
N SER A 112 -32.07 7.53 5.97
CA SER A 112 -31.57 6.66 7.05
C SER A 112 -32.30 6.88 8.38
N ASP A 113 -33.02 8.00 8.54
CA ASP A 113 -33.80 8.34 9.73
C ASP A 113 -35.23 7.74 9.71
N GLY A 114 -35.57 7.00 8.66
CA GLY A 114 -36.89 6.38 8.49
C GLY A 114 -37.98 7.34 8.03
N SER A 115 -37.64 8.61 7.73
CA SER A 115 -38.59 9.53 7.11
C SER A 115 -38.99 9.05 5.71
N PRO A 116 -40.20 9.40 5.24
CA PRO A 116 -40.60 9.07 3.87
C PRO A 116 -39.64 9.75 2.89
N GLY A 117 -38.96 8.94 2.08
CA GLY A 117 -38.15 9.43 0.96
C GLY A 117 -39.01 10.09 -0.12
N LEU A 118 -38.36 10.55 -1.18
CA LEU A 118 -39.04 11.24 -2.27
C LEU A 118 -40.21 10.43 -2.85
N PRO A 119 -41.41 11.02 -3.03
CA PRO A 119 -42.53 10.31 -3.63
C PRO A 119 -42.25 9.95 -5.09
N VAL A 120 -43.01 8.99 -5.63
CA VAL A 120 -42.93 8.65 -7.06
C VAL A 120 -43.30 9.88 -7.90
N GLY A 121 -42.43 10.22 -8.85
CA GLY A 121 -42.60 11.37 -9.73
C GLY A 121 -41.30 11.72 -10.46
N ASP A 122 -41.33 12.77 -11.28
CA ASP A 122 -40.22 13.17 -12.15
C ASP A 122 -38.92 13.43 -11.37
N GLU A 123 -39.02 14.05 -10.18
CA GLU A 123 -37.87 14.34 -9.32
C GLU A 123 -37.17 13.05 -8.82
N ARG A 124 -37.95 12.04 -8.43
CA ARG A 124 -37.42 10.74 -8.01
C ARG A 124 -36.73 10.04 -9.17
N SER A 125 -37.34 10.05 -10.37
CA SER A 125 -36.75 9.48 -11.58
C SER A 125 -35.43 10.16 -11.95
N ARG A 126 -35.36 11.50 -11.82
CA ARG A 126 -34.11 12.25 -12.04
C ARG A 126 -33.01 11.81 -11.08
N ILE A 127 -33.30 11.74 -9.78
CA ILE A 127 -32.32 11.37 -8.76
C ILE A 127 -31.84 9.92 -8.92
N VAL A 128 -32.74 8.98 -9.23
CA VAL A 128 -32.35 7.59 -9.54
C VAL A 128 -31.42 7.53 -10.77
N GLY A 129 -31.67 8.38 -11.78
CA GLY A 129 -30.78 8.48 -12.94
C GLY A 129 -29.38 9.02 -12.59
N GLU A 130 -29.30 10.02 -11.71
CA GLU A 130 -28.02 10.54 -11.21
C GLU A 130 -27.29 9.52 -10.31
N GLU A 131 -28.01 8.86 -9.42
CA GLU A 131 -27.50 7.78 -8.57
C GLU A 131 -26.89 6.66 -9.41
N SER A 132 -27.63 6.20 -10.42
CA SER A 132 -27.18 5.11 -11.31
C SER A 132 -25.88 5.45 -12.03
N LYS A 133 -25.76 6.69 -12.54
CA LYS A 133 -24.53 7.17 -13.20
C LYS A 133 -23.34 7.22 -12.25
N LEU A 134 -23.56 7.67 -11.00
CA LEU A 134 -22.49 7.72 -10.00
C LEU A 134 -22.05 6.33 -9.55
N LEU A 135 -23.00 5.42 -9.35
CA LEU A 135 -22.70 4.04 -9.01
C LEU A 135 -21.93 3.34 -10.14
N GLU A 136 -22.33 3.56 -11.40
CA GLU A 136 -21.62 3.06 -12.58
C GLU A 136 -20.19 3.65 -12.63
N TRP A 137 -20.05 4.96 -12.46
CA TRP A 137 -18.73 5.60 -12.44
C TRP A 137 -17.83 5.00 -11.36
N LEU A 138 -18.32 4.85 -10.11
CA LEU A 138 -17.58 4.26 -8.99
C LEU A 138 -17.21 2.79 -9.26
N SER A 139 -18.13 2.02 -9.84
CA SER A 139 -17.92 0.59 -10.14
C SER A 139 -16.84 0.38 -11.21
N ASN A 140 -16.68 1.34 -12.11
CA ASN A 140 -15.71 1.27 -13.21
C ASN A 140 -14.31 1.79 -12.85
N GLN A 141 -14.03 2.14 -11.59
CA GLN A 141 -12.74 2.70 -11.16
C GLN A 141 -11.63 1.64 -10.94
N ASP A 142 -11.94 0.34 -10.95
CA ASP A 142 -10.98 -0.75 -10.66
C ASP A 142 -9.75 -0.71 -11.59
N SER A 143 -9.97 -0.53 -12.90
CA SER A 143 -8.89 -0.46 -13.89
C SER A 143 -7.96 0.72 -13.65
N ASP A 144 -8.54 1.90 -13.45
CA ASP A 144 -7.81 3.17 -13.33
C ASP A 144 -6.94 3.17 -12.07
N ILE A 145 -7.46 2.65 -10.96
CA ILE A 145 -6.72 2.51 -9.71
C ILE A 145 -5.59 1.50 -9.88
N ARG A 146 -5.84 0.34 -10.49
CA ARG A 146 -4.77 -0.66 -10.72
C ARG A 146 -3.65 -0.08 -11.56
N GLU A 147 -3.97 0.68 -12.60
CA GLU A 147 -2.98 1.34 -13.44
C GLU A 147 -2.18 2.40 -12.67
N LEU A 148 -2.87 3.26 -11.91
CA LEU A 148 -2.25 4.28 -11.07
C LEU A 148 -1.26 3.67 -10.08
N PHE A 149 -1.68 2.65 -9.32
CA PHE A 149 -0.82 1.98 -8.35
C PHE A 149 0.31 1.19 -9.03
N ARG A 150 0.06 0.57 -10.19
CA ARG A 150 1.13 -0.09 -10.97
C ARG A 150 2.22 0.89 -11.38
N ARG A 151 1.84 2.08 -11.86
CA ARG A 151 2.79 3.15 -12.22
C ARG A 151 3.59 3.60 -11.01
N GLN A 152 2.91 3.89 -9.91
CA GLN A 152 3.54 4.41 -8.69
C GLN A 152 4.42 3.37 -7.96
N MET A 153 4.02 2.10 -7.96
CA MET A 153 4.83 1.01 -7.39
C MET A 153 6.05 0.67 -8.25
N SER A 154 5.94 0.74 -9.59
CA SER A 154 7.04 0.40 -10.51
C SER A 154 8.11 1.50 -10.65
N ILE A 155 7.72 2.78 -10.62
CA ILE A 155 8.66 3.91 -10.77
C ILE A 155 9.65 3.97 -9.61
N GLN A 156 9.25 3.53 -8.42
CA GLN A 156 10.06 3.70 -7.21
C GLN A 156 11.10 2.61 -6.96
N GLU A 157 10.99 1.46 -7.63
CA GLU A 157 12.07 0.46 -7.63
C GLU A 157 13.35 1.01 -8.27
N ARG A 158 13.23 2.03 -9.15
CA ARG A 158 14.37 2.74 -9.77
C ARG A 158 14.94 3.89 -8.91
N ARG A 159 14.20 4.45 -7.97
CA ARG A 159 14.66 5.59 -7.12
C ARG A 159 15.70 5.15 -6.10
N PHE A 160 15.81 3.85 -5.84
CA PHE A 160 17.00 3.25 -5.25
C PHE A 160 17.88 2.73 -6.38
N PRO A 161 18.88 3.50 -6.88
CA PRO A 161 19.92 2.88 -7.69
C PRO A 161 20.41 1.69 -6.88
N SER A 162 20.50 0.53 -7.51
CA SER A 162 21.16 -0.62 -6.92
C SER A 162 22.57 -0.17 -6.50
N LEU A 163 22.75 0.20 -5.23
CA LEU A 163 24.04 0.56 -4.63
C LEU A 163 24.91 -0.69 -4.42
N VAL A 164 24.77 -1.65 -5.33
CA VAL A 164 25.58 -2.84 -5.48
C VAL A 164 25.84 -2.99 -6.98
N LYS A 165 26.59 -2.03 -7.56
CA LYS A 165 27.71 -2.47 -8.39
C LYS A 165 28.76 -2.99 -7.43
N SER A 166 28.61 -4.26 -7.03
CA SER A 166 29.70 -5.00 -6.41
C SER A 166 30.84 -5.02 -7.42
N LYS A 167 31.89 -4.24 -7.12
CA LYS A 167 33.20 -4.37 -7.75
C LYS A 167 33.63 -5.83 -7.61
N GLY A 168 33.85 -6.53 -8.72
CA GLY A 168 34.61 -7.79 -8.67
C GLY A 168 34.21 -8.85 -9.69
N SER A 169 34.45 -8.60 -10.97
CA SER A 169 34.84 -9.69 -11.88
C SER A 169 35.86 -9.19 -12.89
N LYS A 170 37.07 -8.88 -12.38
CA LYS A 170 38.28 -9.12 -13.17
C LYS A 170 38.58 -10.61 -13.01
N ARG A 171 38.09 -11.44 -13.93
CA ARG A 171 38.73 -12.73 -14.21
C ARG A 171 39.12 -12.76 -15.68
N LYS A 172 40.45 -12.68 -15.84
CA LYS A 172 41.25 -12.97 -17.03
C LYS A 172 40.58 -14.00 -17.93
N LYS A 173 40.43 -13.68 -19.21
CA LYS A 173 40.56 -14.70 -20.25
C LYS A 173 41.94 -14.50 -20.88
N ALA A 174 42.75 -15.54 -20.71
CA ALA A 174 43.91 -15.82 -21.53
C ALA A 174 43.46 -16.14 -22.96
#